data_AF-A0AAP6BDX6-F1
#
_entry.id   AF-A0AAP6BDX6-F1
#
_cell.length_a   1.000
_cell.length_b   1.000
_cell.length_c   1.000
_cell.angle_alpha   90.00
_cell.angle_beta   90.00
_cell.angle_gamma   90.00
#
_symmetry.space_group_name_H-M   'P 1'
#
loop_
_entity.id
_entity.type
_entity.pdbx_description
1 polymer ?
#
loop_
_entity_poly.entity_id
_entity_poly.type
_entity_poly.pdbx_seq_one_letter_code
_entity_poly.pdbx_strand_id
1 'polypeptide(L)'
;AEFLTVQPQITEATPDVIPASPWSRPWTSATKAEAAARFRQQDADTLELHRQQERRHALTLATMGIDYPYIYPDAPFGPDAFATAGADV
;
A
#
# COMPACT_ATOMS: atom_id res chain seq x y z
N ALA A 1 -18.41 -49.02 57.97
CA ALA A 1 -18.28 -47.96 56.97
C ALA A 1 -17.62 -48.57 55.74
N GLU A 2 -18.39 -48.90 54.72
CA GLU A 2 -17.87 -49.47 53.47
C GLU A 2 -17.54 -48.32 52.51
N PHE A 3 -16.29 -48.23 52.09
CA PHE A 3 -15.85 -47.27 51.08
C PHE A 3 -16.17 -47.84 49.70
N LEU A 4 -17.19 -47.29 49.03
CA LEU A 4 -17.43 -47.48 47.60
C LEU A 4 -16.20 -47.02 46.82
N THR A 5 -15.42 -47.97 46.33
CA THR A 5 -14.27 -47.67 45.47
C THR A 5 -14.81 -47.44 44.05
N VAL A 6 -15.03 -46.19 43.69
CA VAL A 6 -15.31 -45.81 42.30
C VAL A 6 -14.01 -45.93 41.53
N GLN A 7 -13.92 -46.91 40.63
CA GLN A 7 -12.81 -46.96 39.66
C GLN A 7 -12.90 -45.74 38.74
N PRO A 8 -11.79 -45.02 38.48
CA PRO A 8 -11.77 -44.04 37.40
C PRO A 8 -11.81 -44.79 36.07
N GLN A 9 -12.88 -44.58 35.31
CA GLN A 9 -12.95 -44.99 33.91
C GLN A 9 -11.93 -44.13 33.14
N ILE A 10 -10.88 -44.76 32.63
CA ILE A 10 -9.94 -44.11 31.70
C ILE A 10 -10.64 -44.10 30.34
N THR A 11 -11.26 -42.97 29.99
CA THR A 11 -11.70 -42.73 28.62
C THR A 11 -10.46 -42.49 27.77
N GLU A 12 -10.16 -43.42 26.87
CA GLU A 12 -9.10 -43.26 25.88
C GLU A 12 -9.45 -42.06 24.97
N ALA A 13 -8.71 -40.96 25.14
CA ALA A 13 -8.91 -39.75 24.34
C ALA A 13 -8.36 -40.00 22.93
N THR A 14 -9.24 -39.96 21.93
CA THR A 14 -8.87 -39.87 20.52
C THR A 14 -7.81 -38.77 20.36
N PRO A 15 -6.66 -39.01 19.69
CA PRO A 15 -5.66 -37.97 19.51
C PRO A 15 -6.30 -36.79 18.76
N ASP A 16 -6.35 -35.65 19.44
CA ASP A 16 -6.81 -34.38 18.89
C ASP A 16 -5.83 -33.97 17.80
N VAL A 17 -6.19 -34.21 16.54
CA VAL A 17 -5.41 -33.78 15.38
C VAL A 17 -5.60 -32.27 15.26
N ILE A 18 -4.78 -31.51 15.97
CA ILE A 18 -4.76 -30.05 15.86
C ILE A 18 -4.43 -29.70 14.40
N PRO A 19 -5.33 -29.01 13.67
CA PRO A 19 -5.02 -28.60 12.31
C PRO A 19 -3.84 -27.63 12.34
N ALA A 20 -2.82 -27.89 11.51
CA ALA A 20 -1.65 -27.03 11.44
C ALA A 20 -2.07 -25.58 11.14
N SER A 21 -1.67 -24.64 12.01
CA SER A 21 -2.02 -23.24 11.85
C SER A 21 -1.50 -22.71 10.53
N PRO A 22 -2.32 -21.96 9.76
CA PRO A 22 -1.86 -21.33 8.52
C PRO A 22 -0.70 -20.36 8.75
N TRP A 23 -0.55 -19.85 9.99
CA TRP A 23 0.52 -18.96 10.41
C TRP A 23 1.82 -19.68 10.79
N SER A 24 1.79 -21.01 10.94
CA SER A 24 2.97 -21.82 11.27
C SER A 24 3.80 -22.23 10.03
N ARG A 25 3.33 -21.91 8.82
CA ARG A 25 4.06 -22.19 7.59
C ARG A 25 5.27 -21.24 7.48
N PRO A 26 6.46 -21.73 7.08
CA PRO A 26 7.57 -20.84 6.75
C PRO A 26 7.15 -19.97 5.56
N TRP A 27 6.97 -18.68 5.81
CA TRP A 27 6.60 -17.73 4.78
C TRP A 27 7.75 -17.62 3.78
N THR A 28 7.44 -17.87 2.51
CA THR A 28 8.40 -17.64 1.42
C THR A 28 8.55 -16.13 1.25
N SER A 29 9.53 -15.56 1.93
CA SER A 29 9.90 -14.16 1.78
C SER A 29 10.75 -13.97 0.53
N ALA A 30 10.57 -12.83 -0.12
CA ALA A 30 11.47 -12.41 -1.18
C ALA A 30 12.91 -12.27 -0.64
N THR A 31 13.90 -12.57 -1.47
CA THR A 31 15.27 -12.21 -1.14
C THR A 31 15.43 -10.69 -1.10
N LYS A 32 16.46 -10.18 -0.40
CA LYS A 32 16.77 -8.73 -0.37
C LYS A 32 16.87 -8.14 -1.78
N ALA A 33 17.48 -8.87 -2.70
CA ALA A 33 17.65 -8.44 -4.09
C ALA A 33 16.31 -8.34 -4.83
N GLU A 34 15.43 -9.34 -4.67
CA GLU A 34 14.09 -9.34 -5.24
C GLU A 34 13.20 -8.24 -4.67
N ALA A 35 13.24 -8.03 -3.35
CA ALA A 35 12.52 -6.94 -2.70
C ALA A 35 12.98 -5.58 -3.24
N ALA A 36 14.30 -5.34 -3.32
CA ALA A 36 14.85 -4.12 -3.88
C ALA A 36 14.48 -3.90 -5.36
N ALA A 37 14.39 -4.97 -6.15
CA ALA A 37 13.93 -4.89 -7.53
C ALA A 37 12.46 -4.48 -7.63
N ARG A 38 11.59 -5.05 -6.78
CA ARG A 38 10.17 -4.66 -6.72
C ARG A 38 9.99 -3.19 -6.32
N PHE A 39 10.75 -2.70 -5.33
CA PHE A 39 10.67 -1.29 -4.94
C PHE A 39 11.10 -0.34 -6.06
N ARG A 40 12.18 -0.64 -6.78
CA ARG A 40 12.59 0.17 -7.94
C ARG A 40 11.53 0.21 -9.04
N GLN A 41 10.85 -0.91 -9.28
CA GLN A 41 9.74 -0.97 -10.23
C GLN A 41 8.55 -0.13 -9.75
N GLN A 42 8.19 -0.23 -8.47
CA GLN A 42 7.15 0.59 -7.86
C GLN A 42 7.46 2.09 -7.93
N ASP A 43 8.71 2.50 -7.74
CA ASP A 43 9.11 3.91 -7.85
C ASP A 43 8.87 4.46 -9.27
N ALA A 44 9.16 3.66 -10.30
CA ALA A 44 8.90 4.02 -11.69
C ALA A 44 7.40 4.16 -11.98
N ASP A 45 6.58 3.23 -11.50
CA ASP A 45 5.12 3.28 -11.64
C ASP A 45 4.51 4.46 -10.85
N THR A 46 5.08 4.75 -9.68
CA THR A 46 4.66 5.84 -8.79
C THR A 46 4.93 7.21 -9.41
N LEU A 47 6.00 7.35 -10.19
CA LEU A 47 6.35 8.60 -10.86
C LEU A 47 5.32 8.98 -11.94
N GLU A 48 4.83 8.01 -12.70
CA GLU A 48 3.75 8.24 -13.66
C GLU A 48 2.43 8.53 -12.96
N LEU A 49 2.12 7.84 -11.86
CA LEU A 49 0.94 8.15 -11.04
C LEU A 49 0.97 9.57 -10.47
N HIS A 50 2.12 10.04 -9.98
CA HIS A 50 2.29 11.41 -9.50
C HIS A 50 2.02 12.42 -10.60
N ARG A 51 2.53 12.19 -11.82
CA ARG A 51 2.27 13.07 -12.97
C ARG A 51 0.78 13.12 -13.33
N GLN A 52 0.09 11.98 -13.30
CA GLN A 52 -1.35 11.93 -13.58
C GLN A 52 -2.16 12.64 -12.49
N GLN A 53 -1.80 12.48 -11.22
CA GLN A 53 -2.42 13.18 -10.12
C GLN A 53 -2.26 14.70 -10.26
N GLU A 54 -1.05 15.14 -10.60
CA GLU A 54 -0.73 16.56 -10.78
C GLU A 54 -1.52 17.19 -11.94
N ARG A 55 -1.65 16.48 -13.08
CA ARG A 55 -2.51 16.92 -14.19
C ARG A 55 -3.97 17.07 -13.79
N ARG A 56 -4.50 16.13 -12.99
CA ARG A 56 -5.90 16.20 -12.49
C ARG A 56 -6.09 17.37 -11.53
N HIS A 57 -5.10 17.63 -10.68
CA HIS A 57 -5.11 18.77 -9.77
C HIS A 57 -5.13 20.09 -10.55
N ALA A 58 -4.24 20.24 -11.54
CA ALA A 58 -4.21 21.41 -12.42
C ALA A 58 -5.55 21.63 -13.15
N LEU A 59 -6.15 20.57 -13.70
CA LEU A 59 -7.47 20.64 -14.35
C LEU A 59 -8.58 21.10 -13.39
N THR A 60 -8.53 20.64 -12.14
CA THR A 60 -9.51 21.01 -11.12
C THR A 60 -9.43 22.50 -10.79
N LEU A 61 -8.22 23.03 -10.63
CA LEU A 61 -7.99 24.46 -10.39
C LEU A 61 -8.39 25.32 -11.59
N ALA A 62 -8.07 24.89 -12.81
CA ALA A 62 -8.50 25.57 -14.04
C ALA A 62 -10.04 25.65 -14.14
N THR A 63 -10.77 24.61 -13.71
CA THR A 63 -12.23 24.62 -13.66
C THR A 63 -12.79 25.66 -12.69
N MET A 64 -12.01 26.01 -11.65
CA MET A 64 -12.33 27.08 -10.70
C MET A 64 -11.84 28.46 -11.17
N GLY A 65 -11.24 28.56 -12.37
CA GLY A 65 -10.62 29.78 -12.88
C GLY A 65 -9.32 30.16 -12.16
N ILE A 66 -8.70 29.21 -11.45
CA ILE A 66 -7.43 29.42 -10.76
C ILE A 66 -6.30 28.97 -11.69
N ASP A 67 -5.44 29.90 -12.07
CA ASP A 67 -4.23 29.58 -12.82
C ASP A 67 -3.26 28.81 -11.92
N TYR A 68 -2.98 27.57 -12.30
CA TYR A 68 -2.07 26.68 -11.60
C TYR A 68 -0.79 26.48 -12.44
N PRO A 69 0.38 26.88 -11.93
CA PRO A 69 1.63 26.86 -12.69
C PRO A 69 2.22 25.44 -12.75
N TYR A 70 1.50 24.50 -13.33
CA TYR A 70 2.01 23.16 -13.57
C TYR A 70 3.02 23.17 -14.71
N ILE A 71 4.26 22.79 -14.39
CA ILE A 71 5.34 22.66 -15.35
C ILE A 71 5.86 21.24 -15.31
N TYR A 72 5.57 20.50 -16.38
CA TYR A 72 6.16 19.20 -16.59
C TYR A 72 7.63 19.36 -17.05
N PRO A 73 8.51 18.37 -16.79
CA PRO A 73 9.94 18.49 -17.05
C PRO A 73 10.34 18.92 -18.47
N ASP A 74 9.49 18.68 -19.47
CA ASP A 74 9.72 19.01 -20.88
C ASP A 74 8.78 20.10 -21.41
N ALA A 75 8.23 20.93 -20.51
CA ALA A 75 7.30 21.98 -20.92
C ALA A 75 7.99 23.01 -21.83
N PRO A 76 7.34 23.44 -22.93
CA PRO A 76 7.89 24.47 -23.82
C PRO A 76 7.86 25.88 -23.20
N PHE A 77 7.36 26.02 -21.97
CA PHE A 77 7.24 27.28 -21.23
C PHE A 77 7.72 27.09 -19.78
N GLY A 78 8.34 28.14 -19.23
CA GLY A 78 8.84 28.18 -17.85
C GLY A 78 7.85 28.79 -16.85
N PRO A 79 8.16 28.77 -15.54
CA PRO A 79 7.27 29.26 -14.47
C PRO A 79 6.86 30.72 -14.66
N ASP A 80 7.77 31.50 -15.23
CA ASP A 80 7.62 32.92 -15.51
C ASP A 80 6.48 33.21 -16.50
N ALA A 81 6.08 32.25 -17.34
CA ALA A 81 4.98 32.41 -18.29
C ALA A 81 3.61 32.57 -17.60
N PHE A 82 3.49 32.18 -16.33
CA PHE A 82 2.25 32.25 -15.55
C PHE A 82 2.27 33.36 -14.49
N ALA A 83 3.39 34.07 -14.33
CA ALA A 83 3.52 35.13 -13.33
C ALA A 83 2.74 36.42 -13.69
N THR A 84 2.26 36.56 -14.93
CA THR A 84 1.66 37.80 -15.45
C THR A 84 0.14 37.91 -15.22
N ALA A 85 -0.55 36.87 -14.77
CA ALA A 85 -2.01 36.86 -14.60
C ALA A 85 -2.52 37.30 -13.21
N GLY A 86 -1.65 37.86 -12.37
CA GLY A 86 -1.97 38.26 -10.98
C GLY A 86 -2.11 39.76 -10.72
N ALA A 87 -2.19 40.60 -11.76
CA ALA A 87 -2.40 42.04 -11.60
C ALA A 87 -3.79 42.42 -12.15
N ASP A 88 -4.80 42.29 -11.28
CA ASP A 88 -5.96 43.20 -11.15
C ASP A 88 -7.11 42.46 -10.44
N VAL A 89 -7.21 42.70 -9.13
CA VAL A 89 -8.45 42.57 -8.32
C VAL A 89 -8.84 43.98 -7.89
#